data_AF-A0A920KF71-F1
#
_entry.id   AF-A0A920KF71-F1
#
_cell.length_a   1.000
_cell.length_b   1.000
_cell.length_c   1.000
_cell.angle_alpha   90.00
_cell.angle_beta   90.00
_cell.angle_gamma   90.00
#
_symmetry.space_group_name_H-M   'P 1'
#
loop_
_entity.id
_entity.type
_entity.pdbx_description
1 polymer ?
#
loop_
_entity_poly.entity_id
_entity_poly.type
_entity_poly.pdbx_seq_one_letter_code
_entity_poly.pdbx_strand_id
1 'polypeptide(L)'
;MSIPNASKYVIIGAGIHGLSTAYHLALELKKRNLGGGEDILVIDKSGIGSGASGIACGVVRNNYFQPAMRELMAHSVEVWESDPEAYSYHPVGYMQISPELMRDDVGTIYEQQKSIDYPSTFVEGASDSMAYMRELFDDWQAKGITSVLHEKKGGYSNNMKCMQGLAGKAENEGVKIIGNVEVQEFEFSGKSISAVVTNRGVIQTDYVVIGAGPWVNTFWKMLDLPQSISVNDGKKIHENITMWRYYCLQEGTLGVDPKALTTNDGNCLQSFTLIPMLHCTQTSMEVWSPISCGGFITNLILVSAACREELLLMMSMEQAMIFQWIPTVRNHRILWSVMILLAFCQHVVFRTGFFVIGVSRISGICTKRNMHLVDWGHWLPIVFPVFDVYRENCSIIADSNHGYKMIGVGKLIAAQIMGEKSRTPGTFPILQV
;
A
#
# COMPACT_ATOMS: atom_id res chain seq x y z
N MET A 1 -16.69 -17.04 -18.55
CA MET A 1 -17.90 -16.19 -18.46
C MET A 1 -17.90 -15.17 -19.59
N SER A 2 -19.04 -14.96 -20.25
CA SER A 2 -19.25 -13.83 -21.16
C SER A 2 -19.37 -12.52 -20.38
N ILE A 3 -18.82 -11.44 -20.96
CA ILE A 3 -18.97 -10.08 -20.42
C ILE A 3 -20.39 -9.59 -20.75
N PRO A 4 -21.11 -8.91 -19.83
CA PRO A 4 -22.40 -8.33 -20.15
C PRO A 4 -22.24 -7.14 -21.10
N ASN A 5 -23.24 -6.89 -21.94
CA ASN A 5 -23.23 -5.76 -22.89
C ASN A 5 -23.63 -4.42 -22.22
N ALA A 6 -24.16 -4.45 -21.00
CA ALA A 6 -24.53 -3.27 -20.23
C ALA A 6 -24.48 -3.54 -18.71
N SER A 7 -24.20 -2.51 -17.92
CA SER A 7 -24.29 -2.48 -16.45
C SER A 7 -24.41 -1.02 -16.01
N LYS A 8 -25.24 -0.70 -15.01
CA LYS A 8 -25.42 0.70 -14.58
C LYS A 8 -24.12 1.30 -14.04
N TYR A 9 -23.36 0.51 -13.28
CA TYR A 9 -22.11 0.93 -12.67
C TYR A 9 -20.98 0.00 -13.12
N VAL A 10 -20.02 0.55 -13.87
CA VAL A 10 -18.78 -0.16 -14.23
C VAL A 10 -17.62 0.34 -13.37
N ILE A 11 -17.02 -0.57 -12.62
CA ILE A 11 -15.86 -0.30 -11.77
C ILE A 11 -14.63 -0.94 -12.40
N ILE A 12 -13.63 -0.12 -12.70
CA ILE A 12 -12.39 -0.52 -13.37
C ILE A 12 -11.28 -0.71 -12.34
N GLY A 13 -10.82 -1.95 -12.21
CA GLY A 13 -9.78 -2.40 -11.29
C GLY A 13 -10.34 -3.22 -10.12
N ALA A 14 -9.94 -4.49 -10.02
CA ALA A 14 -10.29 -5.40 -8.92
C ALA A 14 -9.23 -5.37 -7.80
N GLY A 15 -8.69 -4.18 -7.52
CA GLY A 15 -7.89 -3.90 -6.33
C GLY A 15 -8.76 -3.44 -5.16
N ILE A 16 -8.12 -3.07 -4.05
CA ILE A 16 -8.82 -2.68 -2.80
C ILE A 16 -9.82 -1.53 -2.99
N HIS A 17 -9.46 -0.53 -3.79
CA HIS A 17 -10.32 0.63 -4.07
C HIS A 17 -11.58 0.24 -4.84
N GLY A 18 -11.42 -0.51 -5.94
CA GLY A 18 -12.55 -0.92 -6.77
C GLY A 18 -13.46 -1.92 -6.05
N LEU A 19 -12.88 -2.93 -5.38
CA LEU A 19 -13.66 -3.92 -4.64
C LEU A 19 -14.39 -3.31 -3.44
N SER A 20 -13.73 -2.42 -2.69
CA SER A 20 -14.36 -1.70 -1.58
C SER A 20 -15.50 -0.81 -2.08
N THR A 21 -15.28 -0.08 -3.18
CA THR A 21 -16.33 0.75 -3.79
C THR A 21 -17.52 -0.12 -4.21
N ALA A 22 -17.28 -1.24 -4.87
CA ALA A 22 -18.34 -2.14 -5.34
C ALA A 22 -19.20 -2.67 -4.19
N TYR A 23 -18.56 -3.16 -3.12
CA TYR A 23 -19.25 -3.66 -1.93
C TYR A 23 -20.10 -2.56 -1.27
N HIS A 24 -19.51 -1.41 -0.98
CA HIS A 24 -20.23 -0.32 -0.30
C HIS A 24 -21.32 0.31 -1.18
N LEU A 25 -21.11 0.40 -2.49
CA LEU A 25 -22.12 0.87 -3.43
C LEU A 25 -23.31 -0.10 -3.48
N ALA A 26 -23.08 -1.41 -3.51
CA ALA A 26 -24.15 -2.40 -3.45
C ALA A 26 -25.01 -2.24 -2.18
N LEU A 27 -24.35 -2.05 -1.02
CA LEU A 27 -25.04 -1.80 0.25
C LEU A 27 -25.88 -0.52 0.22
N GLU A 28 -25.34 0.58 -0.31
CA GLU A 28 -26.06 1.85 -0.36
C GLU A 28 -27.23 1.81 -1.36
N LEU A 29 -27.07 1.17 -2.53
CA LEU A 29 -28.15 0.97 -3.49
C LEU A 29 -29.32 0.21 -2.87
N LYS A 30 -29.01 -0.90 -2.19
CA LYS A 30 -29.99 -1.75 -1.50
C LYS A 30 -30.69 -1.01 -0.37
N LYS A 31 -29.93 -0.32 0.48
CA LYS A 31 -30.44 0.50 1.60
C LYS A 31 -31.36 1.62 1.13
N ARG A 32 -31.10 2.22 -0.02
CA ARG A 32 -31.90 3.31 -0.61
C ARG A 32 -33.02 2.83 -1.52
N ASN A 33 -33.14 1.52 -1.74
CA ASN A 33 -34.09 0.91 -2.67
C ASN A 33 -33.98 1.49 -4.10
N LEU A 34 -32.73 1.69 -4.56
CA LEU A 34 -32.41 2.21 -5.91
C LEU A 34 -31.88 1.13 -6.86
N GLY A 35 -31.57 -0.06 -6.32
CA GLY A 35 -30.96 -1.18 -7.04
C GLY A 35 -30.29 -2.15 -6.08
N GLY A 36 -29.42 -2.99 -6.61
CA GLY A 36 -28.64 -3.96 -5.85
C GLY A 36 -27.25 -4.19 -6.46
N GLY A 37 -26.49 -5.14 -5.93
CA GLY A 37 -25.15 -5.44 -6.47
C GLY A 37 -25.18 -5.96 -7.90
N GLU A 38 -26.30 -6.53 -8.37
CA GLU A 38 -26.49 -6.98 -9.75
C GLU A 38 -26.38 -5.86 -10.78
N ASP A 39 -26.55 -4.60 -10.36
CA ASP A 39 -26.36 -3.41 -11.19
C ASP A 39 -24.88 -3.04 -11.37
N ILE A 40 -23.96 -3.69 -10.65
CA ILE A 40 -22.54 -3.35 -10.56
C ILE A 40 -21.68 -4.43 -11.22
N LEU A 41 -20.80 -3.99 -12.13
CA LEU A 41 -19.78 -4.82 -12.76
C LEU A 41 -18.38 -4.32 -12.40
N VAL A 42 -17.57 -5.16 -11.77
CA VAL A 42 -16.13 -4.93 -11.60
C VAL A 42 -15.38 -5.65 -12.70
N ILE A 43 -14.53 -4.93 -13.43
CA ILE A 43 -13.64 -5.48 -14.46
C ILE A 43 -12.18 -5.25 -14.11
N ASP A 44 -11.33 -6.22 -14.43
CA ASP A 44 -9.88 -6.10 -14.27
C ASP A 44 -9.16 -6.73 -15.44
N LYS A 45 -8.07 -6.09 -15.91
CA LYS A 45 -7.27 -6.58 -17.04
C LYS A 45 -6.62 -7.94 -16.77
N SER A 46 -6.49 -8.33 -15.51
CA SER A 46 -5.99 -9.64 -15.10
C SER A 46 -6.98 -10.31 -14.15
N GLY A 47 -7.16 -9.77 -12.93
CA GLY A 47 -8.04 -10.36 -11.93
C GLY A 47 -7.84 -9.77 -10.54
N ILE A 48 -8.60 -10.29 -9.57
CA ILE A 48 -8.63 -9.82 -8.18
C ILE A 48 -7.22 -9.70 -7.61
N GLY A 49 -6.87 -8.52 -7.12
CA GLY A 49 -5.60 -8.26 -6.45
C GLY A 49 -4.36 -8.28 -7.35
N SER A 50 -4.49 -8.35 -8.68
CA SER A 50 -3.33 -8.52 -9.59
C SER A 50 -2.39 -7.30 -9.67
N GLY A 51 -2.77 -6.16 -9.07
CA GLY A 51 -1.95 -4.95 -8.96
C GLY A 51 -1.26 -4.81 -7.61
N ALA A 52 -1.01 -3.56 -7.20
CA ALA A 52 -0.34 -3.24 -5.94
C ALA A 52 -1.04 -3.84 -4.70
N SER A 53 -2.37 -3.99 -4.73
CA SER A 53 -3.12 -4.54 -3.60
C SER A 53 -2.78 -5.99 -3.25
N GLY A 54 -2.41 -6.83 -4.23
CA GLY A 54 -2.06 -8.23 -3.97
C GLY A 54 -0.63 -8.45 -3.46
N ILE A 55 0.23 -7.44 -3.60
CA ILE A 55 1.66 -7.51 -3.21
C ILE A 55 2.03 -6.50 -2.11
N ALA A 56 1.05 -5.76 -1.57
CA ALA A 56 1.29 -4.78 -0.51
C ALA A 56 1.83 -5.45 0.76
N CYS A 57 2.66 -4.74 1.54
CA CYS A 57 3.21 -5.24 2.80
C CYS A 57 2.15 -5.52 3.89
N GLY A 58 0.92 -5.01 3.70
CA GLY A 58 -0.22 -5.33 4.57
C GLY A 58 -0.38 -4.44 5.80
N VAL A 59 0.55 -3.52 6.07
CA VAL A 59 0.50 -2.64 7.25
C VAL A 59 -0.66 -1.65 7.20
N VAL A 60 -1.48 -1.63 8.24
CA VAL A 60 -2.61 -0.69 8.46
C VAL A 60 -2.27 0.20 9.66
N ARG A 61 -2.25 1.51 9.46
CA ARG A 61 -1.83 2.48 10.48
C ARG A 61 -2.42 3.87 10.23
N ASN A 62 -2.55 4.67 11.28
CA ASN A 62 -2.98 6.07 11.21
C ASN A 62 -1.81 7.05 11.03
N ASN A 63 -0.57 6.60 11.30
CA ASN A 63 0.63 7.42 11.44
C ASN A 63 1.02 8.25 10.20
N TYR A 64 0.36 9.38 9.96
CA TYR A 64 0.63 10.26 8.83
C TYR A 64 0.81 11.70 9.30
N PHE A 65 1.69 12.43 8.63
CA PHE A 65 2.00 13.81 9.00
C PHE A 65 0.82 14.76 8.72
N GLN A 66 0.18 14.62 7.56
CA GLN A 66 -0.91 15.51 7.11
C GLN A 66 -2.25 15.22 7.84
N PRO A 67 -2.96 16.26 8.31
CA PRO A 67 -4.26 16.10 9.00
C PRO A 67 -5.31 15.33 8.21
N ALA A 68 -5.52 15.71 6.95
CA ALA A 68 -6.49 15.04 6.11
C ALA A 68 -6.20 13.54 5.91
N MET A 69 -4.91 13.16 5.82
CA MET A 69 -4.55 11.73 5.73
C MET A 69 -4.88 10.98 7.01
N ARG A 70 -4.67 11.58 8.19
CA ARG A 70 -5.00 10.94 9.47
C ARG A 70 -6.50 10.70 9.62
N GLU A 71 -7.34 11.66 9.24
CA GLU A 71 -8.79 11.47 9.27
C GLU A 71 -9.23 10.37 8.30
N LEU A 72 -8.68 10.36 7.08
CA LEU A 72 -8.95 9.30 6.10
C LEU A 72 -8.47 7.92 6.57
N MET A 73 -7.30 7.85 7.23
CA MET A 73 -6.79 6.58 7.76
C MET A 73 -7.62 6.11 8.95
N ALA A 74 -8.06 7.01 9.84
CA ALA A 74 -8.96 6.65 10.93
C ALA A 74 -10.26 6.05 10.39
N HIS A 75 -10.87 6.69 9.38
CA HIS A 75 -12.02 6.16 8.68
C HIS A 75 -11.77 4.78 8.05
N SER A 76 -10.59 4.60 7.44
CA SER A 76 -10.23 3.32 6.82
C SER A 76 -10.02 2.22 7.87
N VAL A 77 -9.44 2.53 9.03
CA VAL A 77 -9.27 1.60 10.15
C VAL A 77 -10.62 1.12 10.68
N GLU A 78 -11.64 1.97 10.75
CA GLU A 78 -13.00 1.54 11.12
C GLU A 78 -13.56 0.50 10.15
N VAL A 79 -13.27 0.62 8.86
CA VAL A 79 -13.69 -0.37 7.86
C VAL A 79 -12.92 -1.67 8.04
N TRP A 80 -11.60 -1.62 8.29
CA TRP A 80 -10.82 -2.81 8.62
C TRP A 80 -11.34 -3.55 9.87
N GLU A 81 -11.70 -2.80 10.91
CA GLU A 81 -12.22 -3.33 12.17
C GLU A 81 -13.65 -3.88 12.05
N SER A 82 -14.39 -3.52 10.99
CA SER A 82 -15.78 -3.93 10.81
C SER A 82 -15.98 -5.41 10.49
N ASP A 83 -14.98 -6.05 9.85
CA ASP A 83 -14.99 -7.48 9.56
C ASP A 83 -13.55 -8.04 9.47
N PRO A 84 -12.85 -8.17 10.61
CA PRO A 84 -11.43 -8.56 10.60
C PRO A 84 -11.19 -9.93 9.99
N GLU A 85 -12.14 -10.85 10.12
CA GLU A 85 -12.05 -12.19 9.56
C GLU A 85 -12.09 -12.15 8.02
N ALA A 86 -13.10 -11.49 7.43
CA ALA A 86 -13.18 -11.38 5.97
C ALA A 86 -11.96 -10.65 5.39
N TYR A 87 -11.44 -9.65 6.09
CA TYR A 87 -10.29 -8.89 5.61
C TYR A 87 -8.94 -9.51 5.99
N SER A 88 -8.91 -10.69 6.62
CA SER A 88 -7.69 -11.29 7.18
C SER A 88 -6.84 -10.26 7.95
N TYR A 89 -7.51 -9.40 8.71
CA TYR A 89 -6.95 -8.26 9.42
C TYR A 89 -6.68 -8.63 10.88
N HIS A 90 -5.49 -8.25 11.34
CA HIS A 90 -4.96 -8.53 12.66
C HIS A 90 -4.79 -7.19 13.39
N PRO A 91 -5.71 -6.82 14.30
CA PRO A 91 -5.74 -5.51 14.95
C PRO A 91 -4.73 -5.45 16.11
N VAL A 92 -3.45 -5.42 15.76
CA VAL A 92 -2.35 -5.49 16.71
C VAL A 92 -1.75 -4.13 17.06
N GLY A 93 -2.31 -3.05 16.53
CA GLY A 93 -1.75 -1.70 16.68
C GLY A 93 -0.52 -1.48 15.80
N TYR A 94 0.02 -0.26 15.89
CA TYR A 94 1.19 0.17 15.16
C TYR A 94 2.11 0.99 16.06
N MET A 95 3.42 0.82 15.91
CA MET A 95 4.39 1.55 16.70
C MET A 95 5.44 2.24 15.82
N GLN A 96 5.58 3.55 16.02
CA GLN A 96 6.72 4.33 15.55
C GLN A 96 7.74 4.48 16.68
N ILE A 97 8.92 3.89 16.49
CA ILE A 97 10.05 3.96 17.42
C ILE A 97 11.06 4.95 16.84
N SER A 98 11.41 6.00 17.57
CA SER A 98 12.09 7.16 16.98
C SER A 98 13.28 7.68 17.80
N PRO A 99 14.35 8.15 17.11
CA PRO A 99 15.45 8.87 17.73
C PRO A 99 15.08 10.34 18.00
N GLU A 100 15.96 11.05 18.70
CA GLU A 100 15.73 12.42 19.14
C GLU A 100 15.37 13.39 18.02
N LEU A 101 16.01 13.25 16.85
CA LEU A 101 15.76 14.12 15.70
C LEU A 101 14.29 14.11 15.23
N MET A 102 13.55 13.02 15.49
CA MET A 102 12.16 12.88 15.08
C MET A 102 11.16 13.21 16.19
N ARG A 103 11.63 13.50 17.42
CA ARG A 103 10.75 13.63 18.60
C ARG A 103 9.65 14.66 18.39
N ASP A 104 9.99 15.86 17.94
CA ASP A 104 9.03 16.96 17.80
C ASP A 104 7.99 16.69 16.69
N ASP A 105 8.41 16.09 15.58
CA ASP A 105 7.51 15.66 14.51
C ASP A 105 6.54 14.58 15.01
N VAL A 106 7.02 13.60 15.78
CA VAL A 106 6.19 12.54 16.36
C VAL A 106 5.23 13.07 17.41
N GLY A 107 5.68 14.02 18.24
CA GLY A 107 4.80 14.72 19.19
C GLY A 107 3.66 15.46 18.49
N THR A 108 3.94 16.06 17.33
CA THR A 108 2.91 16.69 16.49
C THR A 108 1.88 15.67 16.00
N ILE A 109 2.31 14.48 15.58
CA ILE A 109 1.41 13.38 15.17
C ILE A 109 0.56 12.90 16.35
N TYR A 110 1.13 12.80 17.55
CA TYR A 110 0.40 12.41 18.75
C TYR A 110 -0.73 13.38 19.11
N GLU A 111 -0.44 14.69 19.19
CA GLU A 111 -1.47 15.72 19.49
C GLU A 111 -2.59 15.71 18.45
N GLN A 112 -2.21 15.46 17.21
CA GLN A 112 -3.10 15.31 16.09
C GLN A 112 -4.00 14.07 16.18
N GLN A 113 -3.47 12.92 16.59
CA GLN A 113 -4.27 11.71 16.86
C GLN A 113 -5.25 11.95 18.00
N LYS A 114 -4.79 12.60 19.06
CA LYS A 114 -5.64 13.00 20.19
C LYS A 114 -6.78 13.93 19.76
N SER A 115 -6.54 14.85 18.83
CA SER A 115 -7.57 15.78 18.34
C SER A 115 -8.72 15.12 17.57
N ILE A 116 -8.51 13.90 17.08
CA ILE A 116 -9.53 13.10 16.36
C ILE A 116 -9.95 11.87 17.19
N ASP A 117 -9.69 11.86 18.50
CA ASP A 117 -9.98 10.77 19.43
C ASP A 117 -9.39 9.41 19.01
N TYR A 118 -8.26 9.42 18.29
CA TYR A 118 -7.57 8.20 17.87
C TYR A 118 -6.65 7.69 18.99
N PRO A 119 -6.88 6.50 19.57
CA PRO A 119 -6.19 6.06 20.78
C PRO A 119 -4.73 5.70 20.51
N SER A 120 -3.82 6.46 21.12
CA SER A 120 -2.38 6.20 21.10
C SER A 120 -1.71 6.55 22.43
N THR A 121 -0.49 6.03 22.63
CA THR A 121 0.38 6.33 23.76
C THR A 121 1.67 6.93 23.23
N PHE A 122 2.06 8.10 23.72
CA PHE A 122 3.35 8.71 23.42
C PHE A 122 4.27 8.60 24.64
N VAL A 123 5.36 7.86 24.48
CA VAL A 123 6.39 7.66 25.51
C VAL A 123 7.60 8.48 25.12
N GLU A 124 8.12 9.26 26.06
CA GLU A 124 9.19 10.21 25.81
C GLU A 124 10.36 9.98 26.77
N GLY A 125 11.57 10.26 26.29
CA GLY A 125 12.81 10.03 27.02
C GLY A 125 13.37 8.64 26.79
N ALA A 126 14.70 8.54 26.74
CA ALA A 126 15.39 7.29 26.43
C ALA A 126 15.16 6.20 27.50
N SER A 127 15.12 6.57 28.78
CA SER A 127 14.87 5.63 29.88
C SER A 127 13.45 5.05 29.80
N ASP A 128 12.45 5.91 29.63
CA ASP A 128 11.05 5.49 29.63
C ASP A 128 10.69 4.74 28.35
N SER A 129 11.23 5.18 27.20
CA SER A 129 11.13 4.42 25.94
C SER A 129 11.73 3.02 26.08
N MET A 130 12.90 2.91 26.73
CA MET A 130 13.53 1.61 26.99
C MET A 130 12.69 0.75 27.94
N ALA A 131 12.20 1.31 29.04
CA ALA A 131 11.31 0.60 29.97
C ALA A 131 10.05 0.09 29.25
N TYR A 132 9.39 0.96 28.48
CA TYR A 132 8.20 0.63 27.70
C TYR A 132 8.44 -0.50 26.68
N MET A 133 9.56 -0.44 25.96
CA MET A 133 9.89 -1.50 24.99
C MET A 133 10.20 -2.83 25.70
N ARG A 134 10.80 -2.81 26.89
CA ARG A 134 11.08 -4.03 27.68
C ARG A 134 9.86 -4.68 28.31
N GLU A 135 8.80 -3.91 28.56
CA GLU A 135 7.52 -4.47 28.97
C GLU A 135 6.87 -5.31 27.86
N LEU A 136 7.15 -4.96 26.59
CA LEU A 136 6.62 -5.68 25.42
C LEU A 136 7.59 -6.76 24.92
N PHE A 137 8.89 -6.49 24.96
CA PHE A 137 9.97 -7.34 24.46
C PHE A 137 11.10 -7.34 25.51
N ASP A 138 11.10 -8.35 26.38
CA ASP A 138 12.03 -8.44 27.53
C ASP A 138 13.51 -8.42 27.11
N ASP A 139 13.82 -8.91 25.91
CA ASP A 139 15.14 -8.94 25.31
C ASP A 139 15.50 -7.70 24.45
N TRP A 140 14.71 -6.62 24.51
CA TRP A 140 14.94 -5.42 23.71
C TRP A 140 16.32 -4.77 23.95
N GLN A 141 17.03 -4.52 22.85
CA GLN A 141 18.42 -4.03 22.83
C GLN A 141 18.64 -2.79 21.95
N ALA A 142 17.61 -2.24 21.31
CA ALA A 142 17.80 -1.09 20.43
C ALA A 142 18.25 0.15 21.22
N LYS A 143 19.24 0.87 20.69
CA LYS A 143 19.85 2.06 21.29
C LYS A 143 19.47 3.32 20.52
N GLY A 144 19.54 4.47 21.19
CA GLY A 144 19.30 5.78 20.56
C GLY A 144 17.82 6.08 20.33
N ILE A 145 16.92 5.33 20.97
CA ILE A 145 15.49 5.59 20.97
C ILE A 145 15.21 6.60 22.08
N THR A 146 14.50 7.67 21.75
CA THR A 146 14.10 8.69 22.73
C THR A 146 12.60 8.96 22.73
N SER A 147 11.87 8.41 21.75
CA SER A 147 10.42 8.46 21.74
C SER A 147 9.79 7.21 21.11
N VAL A 148 8.62 6.85 21.59
CA VAL A 148 7.78 5.78 21.05
C VAL A 148 6.34 6.29 20.95
N LEU A 149 5.80 6.34 19.74
CA LEU A 149 4.38 6.56 19.50
C LEU A 149 3.71 5.23 19.17
N HIS A 150 2.82 4.77 20.05
CA HIS A 150 2.14 3.50 19.95
C HIS A 150 0.64 3.71 19.72
N GLU A 151 0.20 3.51 18.48
CA GLU A 151 -1.21 3.44 18.07
C GLU A 151 -1.84 2.14 18.56
N LYS A 152 -2.96 2.23 19.28
CA LYS A 152 -3.67 1.03 19.78
C LYS A 152 -4.54 0.37 18.71
N LYS A 153 -5.00 1.17 17.76
CA LYS A 153 -5.71 0.72 16.56
C LYS A 153 -4.74 0.56 15.39
N GLY A 154 -5.15 -0.18 14.37
CA GLY A 154 -4.29 -0.58 13.25
C GLY A 154 -3.70 -1.97 13.44
N GLY A 155 -2.72 -2.33 12.62
CA GLY A 155 -2.10 -3.65 12.62
C GLY A 155 -1.66 -4.05 11.21
N TYR A 156 -1.94 -5.28 10.81
CA TYR A 156 -1.64 -5.76 9.46
C TYR A 156 -2.75 -6.63 8.90
N SER A 157 -2.76 -6.81 7.58
CA SER A 157 -3.67 -7.70 6.88
C SER A 157 -2.95 -8.47 5.78
N ASN A 158 -3.36 -9.73 5.58
CA ASN A 158 -2.78 -10.58 4.54
C ASN A 158 -3.39 -10.22 3.17
N ASN A 159 -2.65 -9.45 2.39
CA ASN A 159 -3.01 -8.89 1.07
C ASN A 159 -3.97 -9.72 0.21
N MET A 160 -3.55 -10.85 -0.35
CA MET A 160 -4.40 -11.65 -1.25
C MET A 160 -5.61 -12.24 -0.53
N LYS A 161 -5.50 -12.62 0.75
CA LYS A 161 -6.65 -13.11 1.53
C LYS A 161 -7.69 -12.01 1.72
N CYS A 162 -7.25 -10.79 2.04
CA CYS A 162 -8.11 -9.63 2.12
C CYS A 162 -8.82 -9.35 0.80
N MET A 163 -8.10 -9.42 -0.33
CA MET A 163 -8.69 -9.18 -1.65
C MET A 163 -9.77 -10.20 -1.97
N GLN A 164 -9.53 -11.48 -1.67
CA GLN A 164 -10.53 -12.53 -1.85
C GLN A 164 -11.73 -12.37 -0.92
N GLY A 165 -11.51 -12.01 0.35
CA GLY A 165 -12.61 -11.78 1.28
C GLY A 165 -13.45 -10.55 0.92
N LEU A 166 -12.81 -9.46 0.50
CA LEU A 166 -13.52 -8.27 0.02
C LEU A 166 -14.28 -8.52 -1.28
N ALA A 167 -13.69 -9.28 -2.21
CA ALA A 167 -14.40 -9.74 -3.42
C ALA A 167 -15.61 -10.61 -3.07
N GLY A 168 -15.45 -11.59 -2.17
CA GLY A 168 -16.56 -12.43 -1.70
C GLY A 168 -17.68 -11.62 -1.03
N LYS A 169 -17.35 -10.59 -0.25
CA LYS A 169 -18.36 -9.67 0.31
C LYS A 169 -19.12 -8.92 -0.79
N ALA A 170 -18.45 -8.43 -1.83
CA ALA A 170 -19.11 -7.78 -2.96
C ALA A 170 -20.00 -8.76 -3.74
N GLU A 171 -19.51 -9.96 -4.05
CA GLU A 171 -20.25 -11.00 -4.76
C GLU A 171 -21.49 -11.47 -3.98
N ASN A 172 -21.40 -11.56 -2.65
CA ASN A 172 -22.53 -11.88 -1.77
C ASN A 172 -23.65 -10.83 -1.80
N GLU A 173 -23.33 -9.57 -2.15
CA GLU A 173 -24.33 -8.52 -2.40
C GLU A 173 -24.81 -8.48 -3.87
N GLY A 174 -24.35 -9.40 -4.72
CA GLY A 174 -24.78 -9.56 -6.11
C GLY A 174 -23.83 -8.96 -7.15
N VAL A 175 -22.70 -8.36 -6.73
CA VAL A 175 -21.73 -7.75 -7.65
C VAL A 175 -21.10 -8.80 -8.57
N LYS A 176 -21.00 -8.51 -9.87
CA LYS A 176 -20.28 -9.36 -10.81
C LYS A 176 -18.84 -8.90 -10.96
N ILE A 177 -17.87 -9.81 -10.77
CA ILE A 177 -16.43 -9.52 -10.92
C ILE A 177 -15.88 -10.34 -12.09
N ILE A 178 -15.22 -9.70 -13.06
CA ILE A 178 -14.67 -10.37 -14.25
C ILE A 178 -13.22 -9.93 -14.50
N GLY A 179 -12.30 -10.89 -14.42
CA GLY A 179 -10.90 -10.71 -14.83
C GLY A 179 -10.67 -10.91 -16.34
N ASN A 180 -9.44 -10.66 -16.78
CA ASN A 180 -9.00 -10.68 -18.18
C ASN A 180 -9.83 -9.76 -19.09
N VAL A 181 -10.25 -8.61 -18.58
CA VAL A 181 -10.98 -7.57 -19.30
C VAL A 181 -10.18 -6.28 -19.22
N GLU A 182 -9.49 -5.95 -20.32
CA GLU A 182 -8.71 -4.73 -20.44
C GLU A 182 -9.56 -3.64 -21.09
N VAL A 183 -9.67 -2.49 -20.43
CA VAL A 183 -10.30 -1.29 -20.98
C VAL A 183 -9.35 -0.63 -21.97
N GLN A 184 -9.86 -0.33 -23.16
CA GLN A 184 -9.07 0.20 -24.27
C GLN A 184 -9.43 1.66 -24.57
N GLU A 185 -10.71 2.03 -24.40
CA GLU A 185 -11.20 3.40 -24.63
C GLU A 185 -12.58 3.61 -23.97
N PHE A 186 -13.04 4.86 -23.98
CA PHE A 186 -14.39 5.25 -23.56
C PHE A 186 -15.16 5.84 -24.74
N GLU A 187 -16.44 5.48 -24.84
CA GLU A 187 -17.39 6.20 -25.68
C GLU A 187 -18.10 7.26 -24.85
N PHE A 188 -18.44 8.39 -25.47
CA PHE A 188 -19.06 9.52 -24.80
C PHE A 188 -20.41 9.89 -25.42
N SER A 189 -21.34 10.30 -24.57
CA SER A 189 -22.56 11.01 -24.95
C SER A 189 -22.52 12.41 -24.32
N GLY A 190 -22.17 13.41 -25.13
CA GLY A 190 -21.91 14.76 -24.64
C GLY A 190 -20.68 14.79 -23.75
N LYS A 191 -20.86 15.15 -22.47
CA LYS A 191 -19.78 15.21 -21.47
C LYS A 191 -19.63 13.93 -20.65
N SER A 192 -20.63 13.03 -20.71
CA SER A 192 -20.69 11.79 -19.93
C SER A 192 -20.14 10.59 -20.71
N ILE A 193 -19.53 9.65 -19.99
CA ILE A 193 -19.17 8.34 -20.55
C ILE A 193 -20.46 7.55 -20.78
N SER A 194 -20.66 7.03 -21.99
CA SER A 194 -21.82 6.19 -22.34
C SER A 194 -21.48 4.70 -22.43
N ALA A 195 -20.22 4.36 -22.70
CA ALA A 195 -19.77 2.98 -22.73
C ALA A 195 -18.26 2.83 -22.44
N VAL A 196 -17.90 1.65 -21.95
CA VAL A 196 -16.51 1.21 -21.76
C VAL A 196 -16.18 0.18 -22.84
N VAL A 197 -15.22 0.49 -23.70
CA VAL A 197 -14.75 -0.42 -24.75
C VAL A 197 -13.62 -1.26 -24.20
N THR A 198 -13.74 -2.57 -24.37
CA THR A 198 -12.77 -3.54 -23.83
C THR A 198 -12.29 -4.50 -24.90
N ASN A 199 -11.20 -5.20 -24.62
CA ASN A 199 -10.72 -6.32 -25.43
C ASN A 199 -11.72 -7.49 -25.57
N ARG A 200 -12.86 -7.44 -24.86
CA ARG A 200 -13.91 -8.48 -24.86
C ARG A 200 -15.28 -7.97 -25.29
N GLY A 201 -15.36 -6.75 -25.80
CA GLY A 201 -16.60 -6.11 -26.26
C GLY A 201 -16.88 -4.79 -25.56
N VAL A 202 -17.99 -4.16 -25.95
CA VAL A 202 -18.44 -2.87 -25.43
C VAL A 202 -19.46 -3.08 -24.30
N ILE A 203 -19.34 -2.29 -23.24
CA ILE A 203 -20.24 -2.31 -22.08
C ILE A 203 -20.89 -0.94 -21.95
N GLN A 204 -22.19 -0.84 -22.20
CA GLN A 204 -22.95 0.39 -21.94
C GLN A 204 -23.07 0.62 -20.43
N THR A 205 -22.92 1.88 -19.99
CA THR A 205 -22.95 2.21 -18.56
C THR A 205 -23.47 3.60 -18.27
N ASP A 206 -24.07 3.76 -17.09
CA ASP A 206 -24.56 5.06 -16.60
C ASP A 206 -23.50 5.78 -15.77
N TYR A 207 -22.60 5.03 -15.13
CA TYR A 207 -21.54 5.58 -14.27
C TYR A 207 -20.28 4.71 -14.28
N VAL A 208 -19.11 5.35 -14.17
CA VAL A 208 -17.81 4.67 -14.14
C VAL A 208 -17.04 5.04 -12.88
N VAL A 209 -16.39 4.05 -12.26
CA VAL A 209 -15.40 4.28 -11.19
C VAL A 209 -14.05 3.75 -11.65
N ILE A 210 -13.01 4.58 -11.59
CA ILE A 210 -11.64 4.21 -11.97
C ILE A 210 -10.80 4.01 -10.71
N GLY A 211 -10.65 2.74 -10.31
CA GLY A 211 -9.81 2.26 -9.21
C GLY A 211 -8.53 1.57 -9.70
N ALA A 212 -7.93 2.11 -10.77
CA ALA A 212 -6.88 1.44 -11.55
C ALA A 212 -5.45 1.55 -10.97
N GLY A 213 -5.27 2.12 -9.77
CA GLY A 213 -3.97 2.20 -9.11
C GLY A 213 -2.90 2.89 -9.99
N PRO A 214 -1.70 2.30 -10.16
CA PRO A 214 -0.62 2.91 -10.96
C PRO A 214 -0.99 3.24 -12.41
N TRP A 215 -1.99 2.58 -12.98
CA TRP A 215 -2.45 2.80 -14.36
C TRP A 215 -3.39 4.02 -14.52
N VAL A 216 -3.69 4.76 -13.44
CA VAL A 216 -4.61 5.91 -13.50
C VAL A 216 -4.22 6.96 -14.52
N ASN A 217 -2.93 7.19 -14.80
CA ASN A 217 -2.47 8.12 -15.84
C ASN A 217 -2.94 7.70 -17.25
N THR A 218 -3.05 6.40 -17.53
CA THR A 218 -3.60 5.90 -18.79
C THR A 218 -5.06 6.33 -18.95
N PHE A 219 -5.85 6.15 -17.90
CA PHE A 219 -7.25 6.57 -17.89
C PHE A 219 -7.41 8.10 -17.91
N TRP A 220 -6.52 8.83 -17.25
CA TRP A 220 -6.49 10.30 -17.31
C TRP A 220 -6.37 10.80 -18.76
N LYS A 221 -5.52 10.15 -19.56
CA LYS A 221 -5.39 10.43 -21.00
C LYS A 221 -6.62 10.01 -21.79
N MET A 222 -7.19 8.83 -21.52
CA MET A 222 -8.43 8.36 -22.17
C MET A 222 -9.62 9.29 -21.92
N LEU A 223 -9.61 10.03 -20.81
CA LEU A 223 -10.62 11.03 -20.48
C LEU A 223 -10.29 12.42 -21.01
N ASP A 224 -9.27 12.57 -21.87
CA ASP A 224 -8.77 13.84 -22.42
C ASP A 224 -8.57 14.92 -21.33
N LEU A 225 -8.07 14.53 -20.15
CA LEU A 225 -7.79 15.45 -19.06
C LEU A 225 -6.39 16.09 -19.24
N PRO A 226 -6.20 17.36 -18.82
CA PRO A 226 -4.98 18.09 -19.13
C PRO A 226 -3.77 17.50 -18.40
N GLN A 227 -2.60 17.55 -19.05
CA GLN A 227 -1.34 17.07 -18.47
C GLN A 227 -0.75 18.02 -17.42
N SER A 228 -1.21 19.27 -17.42
CA SER A 228 -0.86 20.29 -16.46
C SER A 228 -2.13 20.89 -15.84
N ILE A 229 -2.07 21.18 -14.55
CA ILE A 229 -3.17 21.68 -13.74
C ILE A 229 -2.75 22.96 -13.02
N SER A 230 -3.74 23.70 -12.54
CA SER A 230 -3.55 24.86 -11.68
C SER A 230 -3.85 24.44 -10.23
N VAL A 231 -2.93 24.69 -9.32
CA VAL A 231 -3.05 24.29 -7.90
C VAL A 231 -3.15 25.54 -7.05
N ASN A 232 -4.21 25.66 -6.24
CA ASN A 232 -4.33 26.73 -5.25
C ASN A 232 -3.85 26.23 -3.88
N ASP A 233 -2.80 26.84 -3.34
CA ASP A 233 -2.26 26.49 -2.01
C ASP A 233 -2.93 27.26 -0.85
N GLY A 234 -4.00 28.00 -1.14
CA GLY A 234 -4.70 28.89 -0.21
C GLY A 234 -4.12 30.30 -0.14
N LYS A 235 -2.97 30.56 -0.77
CA LYS A 235 -2.34 31.90 -0.84
C LYS A 235 -2.19 32.38 -2.27
N LYS A 236 -1.89 31.48 -3.22
CA LYS A 236 -1.77 31.79 -4.64
C LYS A 236 -2.11 30.58 -5.51
N ILE A 237 -2.43 30.87 -6.77
CA ILE A 237 -2.59 29.85 -7.80
C ILE A 237 -1.22 29.58 -8.43
N HIS A 238 -0.84 28.32 -8.46
CA HIS A 238 0.34 27.80 -9.13
C HIS A 238 -0.10 27.21 -10.46
N GLU A 239 0.26 27.89 -11.54
CA GLU A 239 -0.10 27.49 -12.90
C GLU A 239 0.88 26.45 -13.46
N ASN A 240 0.43 25.69 -14.47
CA ASN A 240 1.25 24.76 -15.25
C ASN A 240 1.95 23.67 -14.41
N ILE A 241 1.33 23.22 -13.32
CA ILE A 241 1.85 22.12 -12.50
C ILE A 241 1.61 20.80 -13.22
N THR A 242 2.66 20.03 -13.50
CA THR A 242 2.51 18.70 -14.10
C THR A 242 1.65 17.80 -13.22
N MET A 243 0.53 17.28 -13.76
CA MET A 243 -0.40 16.43 -13.03
C MET A 243 0.24 15.13 -12.55
N TRP A 244 1.00 14.49 -13.45
CA TRP A 244 1.62 13.19 -13.19
C TRP A 244 3.14 13.33 -13.10
N ARG A 245 3.67 13.23 -11.88
CA ARG A 245 5.10 13.07 -11.65
C ARG A 245 5.32 11.79 -10.88
N TYR A 246 5.83 10.77 -11.57
CA TYR A 246 6.20 9.51 -10.95
C TYR A 246 7.57 9.65 -10.30
N TYR A 247 7.60 9.64 -8.97
CA TYR A 247 8.82 9.50 -8.19
C TYR A 247 9.09 8.02 -8.00
N CYS A 248 10.20 7.56 -8.56
CA CYS A 248 10.78 6.29 -8.12
C CYS A 248 11.45 6.54 -6.77
N LEU A 249 11.04 5.81 -5.74
CA LEU A 249 11.77 5.78 -4.48
C LEU A 249 13.10 5.07 -4.79
N GLN A 250 14.16 5.85 -4.96
CA GLN A 250 15.52 5.29 -4.94
C GLN A 250 15.82 4.95 -3.49
N GLU A 251 15.31 3.82 -3.01
CA GLU A 251 15.95 3.14 -1.89
C GLU A 251 17.39 2.90 -2.34
N GLY A 252 18.34 3.47 -1.58
CA GLY A 252 19.70 3.70 -2.04
C GLY A 252 20.25 2.54 -2.84
N THR A 253 20.51 2.77 -4.13
CA THR A 253 21.26 1.82 -4.94
C THR A 253 22.65 1.74 -4.34
N LEU A 254 22.94 0.67 -3.61
CA LEU A 254 24.29 0.34 -3.21
C LEU A 254 25.06 -0.05 -4.48
N GLY A 255 25.94 0.83 -4.93
CA GLY A 255 26.96 0.48 -5.91
C GLY A 255 27.90 -0.54 -5.29
N VAL A 256 27.60 -1.82 -5.46
CA VAL A 256 28.53 -2.91 -5.15
C VAL A 256 29.45 -3.13 -6.34
N ASP A 257 30.74 -3.38 -6.08
CA ASP A 257 31.65 -3.86 -7.13
C ASP A 257 31.01 -5.12 -7.77
N PRO A 258 30.89 -5.21 -9.10
CA PRO A 258 30.37 -6.42 -9.76
C PRO A 258 31.12 -7.70 -9.37
N LYS A 259 32.34 -7.58 -8.84
CA LYS A 259 33.16 -8.69 -8.32
C LYS A 259 32.90 -9.03 -6.85
N ALA A 260 32.11 -8.23 -6.14
CA ALA A 260 31.83 -8.44 -4.70
C ALA A 260 31.14 -9.78 -4.39
N LEU A 261 30.54 -10.42 -5.40
CA LEU A 261 29.83 -11.70 -5.29
C LEU A 261 30.35 -12.74 -6.30
N THR A 262 31.63 -12.69 -6.66
CA THR A 262 32.26 -13.74 -7.46
C THR A 262 32.83 -14.86 -6.60
N THR A 263 32.76 -16.09 -7.08
CA THR A 263 33.48 -17.23 -6.52
C THR A 263 35.00 -17.03 -6.61
N ASN A 264 35.79 -17.85 -5.90
CA ASN A 264 37.26 -17.74 -5.89
C ASN A 264 37.93 -17.89 -7.27
N ASP A 265 37.24 -18.47 -8.25
CA ASP A 265 37.63 -18.60 -9.66
C ASP A 265 37.07 -17.46 -10.56
N GLY A 266 36.43 -16.44 -9.98
CA GLY A 266 35.98 -15.23 -10.68
C GLY A 266 34.61 -15.33 -11.35
N ASN A 267 33.85 -16.41 -11.12
CA ASN A 267 32.53 -16.63 -11.71
C ASN A 267 31.41 -16.02 -10.83
N CYS A 268 30.33 -15.56 -11.46
CA CYS A 268 29.17 -15.00 -10.75
C CYS A 268 28.28 -16.13 -10.17
N LEU A 269 27.82 -16.00 -8.93
CA LEU A 269 26.91 -16.96 -8.29
C LEU A 269 25.55 -17.00 -9.01
N GLN A 270 25.26 -18.08 -9.74
CA GLN A 270 24.06 -18.23 -10.58
C GLN A 270 22.72 -18.36 -9.81
N SER A 271 22.72 -18.47 -8.47
CA SER A 271 21.51 -18.73 -7.67
C SER A 271 20.91 -17.51 -6.97
N PHE A 272 21.40 -16.29 -7.25
CA PHE A 272 20.82 -15.07 -6.71
C PHE A 272 19.85 -14.41 -7.69
N THR A 273 18.56 -14.66 -7.49
CA THR A 273 17.52 -13.83 -8.10
C THR A 273 17.42 -12.52 -7.33
N LEU A 274 18.04 -11.45 -7.84
CA LEU A 274 17.60 -10.10 -7.52
C LEU A 274 16.20 -9.93 -8.11
N ILE A 275 15.21 -9.66 -7.25
CA ILE A 275 13.87 -9.28 -7.69
C ILE A 275 14.04 -8.08 -8.64
N PRO A 276 13.45 -8.08 -9.84
CA PRO A 276 13.47 -6.89 -10.67
C PRO A 276 12.71 -5.79 -9.91
N MET A 277 13.44 -4.79 -9.43
CA MET A 277 12.84 -3.49 -9.14
C MET A 277 12.12 -3.03 -10.41
N LEU A 278 10.84 -2.67 -10.28
CA LEU A 278 10.05 -2.07 -11.35
C LEU A 278 10.84 -0.92 -11.99
N HIS A 279 11.42 -1.16 -13.17
CA HIS A 279 12.07 -0.13 -13.95
C HIS A 279 10.97 0.69 -14.64
N CYS A 280 10.62 1.82 -14.05
CA CYS A 280 9.68 2.77 -14.64
C CYS A 280 10.41 3.61 -15.69
N THR A 281 10.36 3.21 -16.97
CA THR A 281 10.73 4.11 -18.07
C THR A 281 9.48 4.89 -18.50
N GLN A 282 9.68 6.15 -18.88
CA GLN A 282 8.61 7.15 -19.12
C GLN A 282 7.57 6.80 -20.21
N THR A 283 7.65 5.63 -20.84
CA THR A 283 6.84 5.28 -22.00
C THR A 283 6.13 3.91 -21.95
N SER A 284 6.43 3.03 -20.99
CA SER A 284 5.65 1.78 -20.77
C SER A 284 5.98 1.11 -19.42
N MET A 285 4.96 0.55 -18.75
CA MET A 285 5.14 -0.37 -17.61
C MET A 285 4.81 -1.79 -18.08
N GLU A 286 5.85 -2.60 -18.34
CA GLU A 286 5.71 -4.05 -18.55
C GLU A 286 6.01 -4.80 -17.25
N VAL A 287 5.05 -5.63 -16.81
CA VAL A 287 5.28 -6.60 -15.73
C VAL A 287 5.85 -7.85 -16.38
N TRP A 288 7.14 -8.12 -16.18
CA TRP A 288 7.77 -9.34 -16.68
C TRP A 288 7.32 -10.55 -15.85
N SER A 289 6.75 -11.57 -16.51
CA SER A 289 6.48 -12.86 -15.86
C SER A 289 7.78 -13.60 -15.55
N PRO A 290 7.87 -14.37 -14.45
CA PRO A 290 9.02 -15.23 -14.23
C PRO A 290 9.06 -16.32 -15.31
N ILE A 291 10.20 -16.47 -15.98
CA ILE A 291 10.50 -17.63 -16.82
C ILE A 291 10.49 -18.85 -15.89
N SER A 292 9.50 -19.73 -16.04
CA SER A 292 9.43 -20.98 -15.30
C SER A 292 10.20 -22.07 -16.04
N CYS A 293 11.25 -22.60 -15.40
CA CYS A 293 11.77 -23.93 -15.66
C CYS A 293 11.45 -24.78 -14.43
N GLY A 294 10.83 -25.94 -14.67
CA GLY A 294 10.07 -26.74 -13.71
C GLY A 294 10.70 -26.99 -12.33
N GLY A 295 9.85 -26.96 -11.30
CA GLY A 295 10.17 -27.34 -9.93
C GLY A 295 9.26 -26.64 -8.93
N PHE A 296 8.74 -27.36 -7.94
CA PHE A 296 7.83 -26.88 -6.89
C PHE A 296 8.24 -25.51 -6.33
N ILE A 297 7.33 -24.53 -6.39
CA ILE A 297 7.53 -23.19 -5.83
C ILE A 297 6.97 -23.16 -4.40
N THR A 298 7.84 -23.38 -3.42
CA THR A 298 7.63 -22.87 -2.06
C THR A 298 8.43 -21.58 -1.93
N ASN A 299 7.75 -20.44 -1.77
CA ASN A 299 8.38 -19.14 -1.55
C ASN A 299 9.11 -19.14 -0.19
N LEU A 300 10.40 -19.42 -0.21
CA LEU A 300 11.33 -19.21 0.90
C LEU A 300 12.54 -18.45 0.36
N ILE A 301 12.68 -17.18 0.74
CA ILE A 301 13.82 -16.34 0.37
C ILE A 301 14.97 -16.65 1.33
N LEU A 302 16.02 -17.31 0.84
CA LEU A 302 17.28 -17.55 1.56
C LEU A 302 18.41 -16.86 0.80
N VAL A 303 18.98 -15.82 1.40
CA VAL A 303 20.18 -15.12 0.91
C VAL A 303 21.37 -15.59 1.74
N SER A 304 22.32 -16.30 1.11
CA SER A 304 23.58 -16.74 1.71
C SER A 304 24.75 -16.12 0.96
N ALA A 305 25.63 -15.39 1.65
CA ALA A 305 26.92 -14.96 1.12
C ALA A 305 28.05 -15.27 2.13
N ALA A 306 29.15 -15.82 1.62
CA ALA A 306 30.40 -16.14 2.31
C ALA A 306 31.54 -15.50 1.50
N CYS A 307 32.66 -14.97 2.01
CA CYS A 307 33.14 -14.71 3.37
C CYS A 307 34.45 -13.90 3.23
N ARG A 308 34.66 -12.86 4.05
CA ARG A 308 35.82 -12.78 4.97
C ARG A 308 35.60 -11.67 6.00
N GLU A 309 35.46 -12.13 7.24
CA GLU A 309 35.44 -11.43 8.52
C GLU A 309 34.26 -10.45 8.76
N GLU A 310 33.45 -10.80 9.77
CA GLU A 310 32.27 -10.10 10.32
C GLU A 310 30.95 -10.23 9.52
N LEU A 311 30.11 -11.18 9.94
CA LEU A 311 28.81 -11.49 9.36
C LEU A 311 27.68 -10.60 9.91
N LEU A 312 26.89 -9.99 9.02
CA LEU A 312 25.53 -9.50 9.26
C LEU A 312 24.63 -9.98 8.11
N LEU A 313 23.54 -10.70 8.43
CA LEU A 313 22.47 -11.04 7.48
C LEU A 313 21.58 -9.81 7.27
N MET A 314 21.44 -9.31 6.04
CA MET A 314 20.41 -8.34 5.67
C MET A 314 19.19 -9.07 5.10
N MET A 315 18.17 -9.26 5.93
CA MET A 315 16.78 -9.38 5.49
C MET A 315 16.18 -7.97 5.39
N SER A 316 15.15 -7.80 4.56
CA SER A 316 14.39 -6.54 4.42
C SER A 316 14.17 -5.87 5.78
N MET A 317 14.53 -4.59 5.89
CA MET A 317 14.60 -3.81 7.14
C MET A 317 13.26 -3.57 7.87
N GLU A 318 12.22 -4.38 7.64
CA GLU A 318 11.07 -4.51 8.56
C GLU A 318 11.14 -5.76 9.45
N GLN A 319 12.14 -6.63 9.30
CA GLN A 319 12.44 -7.69 10.27
C GLN A 319 13.94 -7.97 10.35
N ALA A 320 14.63 -7.44 11.38
CA ALA A 320 15.76 -8.08 12.07
C ALA A 320 16.49 -7.09 13.01
N MET A 321 16.43 -7.35 14.31
CA MET A 321 17.57 -7.15 15.21
C MET A 321 17.52 -8.26 16.26
N ILE A 322 18.40 -9.25 16.15
CA ILE A 322 19.00 -10.02 17.26
C ILE A 322 20.19 -10.76 16.64
N PHE A 323 21.41 -10.39 17.06
CA PHE A 323 22.55 -11.27 17.41
C PHE A 323 23.86 -10.49 17.33
N GLN A 324 24.47 -10.23 18.49
CA GLN A 324 25.92 -10.23 18.63
C GLN A 324 26.32 -10.94 19.94
N TRP A 325 27.41 -11.71 19.83
CA TRP A 325 28.31 -12.24 20.88
C TRP A 325 28.11 -13.65 21.48
N ILE A 326 28.84 -14.63 20.93
CA ILE A 326 29.52 -15.74 21.67
C ILE A 326 30.85 -16.04 20.96
N PRO A 327 32.03 -16.02 21.63
CA PRO A 327 33.26 -16.51 21.03
C PRO A 327 33.46 -18.02 21.24
N THR A 328 33.92 -18.69 20.18
CA THR A 328 34.65 -19.98 20.15
C THR A 328 33.97 -21.28 20.61
N VAL A 329 33.50 -22.10 19.64
CA VAL A 329 33.65 -23.58 19.69
C VAL A 329 33.90 -24.12 18.27
N ARG A 330 35.07 -24.72 18.05
CA ARG A 330 35.45 -25.51 16.87
C ARG A 330 34.85 -26.92 16.98
N ASN A 331 34.04 -27.37 16.02
CA ASN A 331 34.18 -28.68 15.34
C ASN A 331 32.99 -29.04 14.43
N HIS A 332 33.30 -29.44 13.20
CA HIS A 332 32.38 -29.93 12.18
C HIS A 332 31.94 -31.36 12.47
N ARG A 333 30.74 -31.57 13.04
CA ARG A 333 30.00 -32.86 12.93
C ARG A 333 28.50 -32.83 13.23
N ILE A 334 27.89 -31.64 13.39
CA ILE A 334 26.45 -31.48 13.66
C ILE A 334 25.81 -30.66 12.53
N LEU A 335 25.75 -31.23 11.32
CA LEU A 335 25.10 -30.58 10.16
C LEU A 335 23.91 -31.39 9.62
N TRP A 336 23.71 -32.63 10.10
CA TRP A 336 22.58 -33.48 9.69
C TRP A 336 21.38 -33.44 10.64
N SER A 337 21.56 -33.02 11.90
CA SER A 337 20.46 -32.96 12.89
C SER A 337 19.67 -31.65 12.88
N VAL A 338 20.12 -30.63 12.13
CA VAL A 338 19.49 -29.29 12.10
C VAL A 338 18.39 -29.19 11.03
N MET A 339 18.43 -30.02 9.97
CA MET A 339 17.40 -29.98 8.91
C MET A 339 16.06 -30.60 9.31
N ILE A 340 16.01 -31.48 10.31
CA ILE A 340 14.76 -32.10 10.78
C ILE A 340 14.02 -31.21 11.79
N LEU A 341 14.68 -30.23 12.42
CA LEU A 341 14.05 -29.33 13.40
C LEU A 341 13.32 -28.14 12.76
N LEU A 342 13.71 -27.73 11.54
CA LEU A 342 13.07 -26.61 10.83
C LEU A 342 11.69 -26.94 10.24
N ALA A 343 11.40 -28.23 10.01
CA ALA A 343 10.06 -28.69 9.63
C ALA A 343 9.08 -28.70 10.83
N PHE A 344 9.58 -28.75 12.08
CA PHE A 344 8.75 -28.73 13.28
C PHE A 344 8.39 -27.31 13.77
N CYS A 345 9.18 -26.30 13.42
CA CYS A 345 8.90 -24.90 13.81
C CYS A 345 7.68 -24.28 13.09
N GLN A 346 7.22 -24.83 11.96
CA GLN A 346 5.98 -24.37 11.32
C GLN A 346 4.70 -24.71 12.10
N HIS A 347 4.78 -25.51 13.18
CA HIS A 347 3.65 -25.81 14.04
C HIS A 347 3.63 -25.07 15.39
N VAL A 348 4.67 -24.30 15.73
CA VAL A 348 4.77 -23.64 17.05
C VAL A 348 4.60 -22.11 17.00
N VAL A 349 4.51 -21.50 15.81
CA VAL A 349 4.28 -20.04 15.65
C VAL A 349 2.81 -19.63 15.86
N PHE A 350 1.94 -20.54 16.31
CA PHE A 350 0.59 -20.24 16.75
C PHE A 350 0.54 -20.18 18.28
N ARG A 351 0.98 -19.07 18.88
CA ARG A 351 0.56 -18.55 20.21
C ARG A 351 1.60 -17.56 20.77
N THR A 352 1.64 -16.33 20.27
CA THR A 352 2.04 -15.15 21.05
C THR A 352 1.69 -13.89 20.27
N GLY A 353 1.23 -12.84 20.96
CA GLY A 353 0.75 -11.61 20.34
C GLY A 353 1.84 -10.90 19.53
N PHE A 354 1.53 -10.57 18.28
CA PHE A 354 2.40 -9.80 17.38
C PHE A 354 2.00 -8.32 17.43
N PHE A 355 2.94 -7.39 17.14
CA PHE A 355 2.72 -5.95 16.90
C PHE A 355 3.39 -5.57 15.56
N VAL A 356 2.93 -4.50 14.89
CA VAL A 356 3.63 -3.95 13.71
C VAL A 356 4.59 -2.85 14.12
N ILE A 357 5.89 -3.06 13.88
CA ILE A 357 6.97 -2.15 14.30
C ILE A 357 7.60 -1.51 13.06
N GLY A 358 7.60 -0.18 12.97
CA GLY A 358 8.43 0.57 12.02
C GLY A 358 9.71 1.08 12.69
N VAL A 359 10.89 0.63 12.22
CA VAL A 359 12.19 1.11 12.71
C VAL A 359 12.93 1.86 11.60
N SER A 360 13.05 3.18 11.72
CA SER A 360 13.85 3.99 10.81
C SER A 360 15.20 4.31 11.44
N ARG A 361 16.26 3.59 11.07
CA ARG A 361 17.64 3.92 11.43
C ARG A 361 18.36 4.50 10.21
N ILE A 362 18.40 5.83 10.10
CA ILE A 362 19.28 6.49 9.12
C ILE A 362 20.67 6.59 9.77
N SER A 363 21.53 5.59 9.53
CA SER A 363 22.95 5.71 9.85
C SER A 363 23.63 6.58 8.80
N GLY A 364 24.16 7.73 9.22
CA GLY A 364 24.70 8.76 8.35
C GLY A 364 25.89 8.32 7.50
N ILE A 365 25.69 8.36 6.18
CA ILE A 365 26.67 8.85 5.19
C ILE A 365 25.87 9.71 4.19
N CYS A 366 25.44 10.89 4.64
CA CYS A 366 24.99 11.97 3.77
C CYS A 366 25.60 13.29 4.27
N THR A 367 26.90 13.29 4.52
CA THR A 367 27.64 14.52 4.78
C THR A 367 27.83 15.29 3.48
N LYS A 368 27.23 16.49 3.43
CA LYS A 368 27.53 17.60 2.52
C LYS A 368 27.21 17.39 1.03
N ARG A 369 25.93 17.51 0.70
CA ARG A 369 25.48 18.41 -0.38
C ARG A 369 24.13 18.98 0.04
N ASN A 370 24.05 20.31 0.07
CA ASN A 370 22.86 21.07 0.43
C ASN A 370 21.61 20.53 -0.29
N MET A 371 20.84 19.69 0.38
CA MET A 371 19.48 19.40 0.00
C MET A 371 18.62 20.28 0.91
N HIS A 372 18.34 21.49 0.43
CA HIS A 372 17.30 22.33 1.00
C HIS A 372 15.97 21.59 0.82
N LEU A 373 15.61 20.74 1.78
CA LEU A 373 14.25 20.23 1.97
C LEU A 373 13.44 21.32 2.71
N VAL A 374 13.45 22.52 2.15
CA VAL A 374 12.56 23.62 2.51
C VAL A 374 12.27 24.34 1.20
N ASP A 375 11.27 23.85 0.48
CA ASP A 375 10.22 24.67 -0.12
C ASP A 375 9.41 23.87 -1.15
N TRP A 376 8.11 24.18 -1.19
CA TRP A 376 7.08 23.74 -2.14
C TRP A 376 6.40 22.41 -1.84
N GLY A 377 5.27 22.52 -1.11
CA GLY A 377 4.22 21.50 -1.03
C GLY A 377 3.67 21.14 -2.41
N HIS A 378 4.27 20.12 -3.03
CA HIS A 378 3.79 19.55 -4.27
C HIS A 378 2.79 18.44 -3.96
N TRP A 379 1.51 18.79 -4.12
CA TRP A 379 0.38 17.88 -4.11
C TRP A 379 0.41 17.02 -5.37
N LEU A 380 1.07 15.87 -5.27
CA LEU A 380 1.13 14.87 -6.33
C LEU A 380 0.48 13.58 -5.81
N PRO A 381 -0.16 12.77 -6.68
CA PRO A 381 -0.82 11.49 -6.35
C PRO A 381 0.10 10.39 -5.78
N ILE A 382 1.36 10.74 -5.50
CA ILE A 382 2.35 9.94 -4.78
C ILE A 382 2.40 10.28 -3.29
N VAL A 383 2.10 11.53 -2.94
CA VAL A 383 2.16 12.06 -1.57
C VAL A 383 0.75 12.12 -0.96
N PHE A 384 -0.28 12.41 -1.77
CA PHE A 384 -1.67 12.48 -1.33
C PHE A 384 -2.59 11.94 -2.44
N PRO A 385 -3.52 11.02 -2.12
CA PRO A 385 -4.43 10.49 -3.12
C PRO A 385 -5.47 11.55 -3.52
N VAL A 386 -5.85 11.56 -4.80
CA VAL A 386 -6.89 12.46 -5.32
C VAL A 386 -8.13 11.66 -5.66
N PHE A 387 -9.29 12.13 -5.22
CA PHE A 387 -10.59 11.51 -5.49
C PHE A 387 -11.52 12.58 -6.05
N ASP A 388 -11.98 12.44 -7.29
CA ASP A 388 -12.85 13.44 -7.91
C ASP A 388 -13.74 12.85 -9.00
N VAL A 389 -14.77 13.61 -9.40
CA VAL A 389 -15.71 13.25 -10.47
C VAL A 389 -15.39 14.06 -11.72
N TYR A 390 -15.07 13.36 -12.79
CA TYR A 390 -14.84 13.90 -14.11
C TYR A 390 -15.95 13.48 -15.05
N ARG A 391 -16.09 14.21 -16.16
CA ARG A 391 -17.02 13.83 -17.24
C ARG A 391 -18.45 13.59 -16.72
N GLU A 392 -18.87 14.31 -15.67
CA GLU A 392 -20.20 14.22 -15.01
C GLU A 392 -20.57 12.87 -14.37
N ASN A 393 -20.04 11.74 -14.83
CA ASN A 393 -20.39 10.39 -14.37
C ASN A 393 -19.18 9.45 -14.17
N CYS A 394 -17.96 9.99 -13.99
CA CYS A 394 -16.75 9.20 -13.80
C CYS A 394 -16.00 9.59 -12.53
N SER A 395 -16.11 8.76 -11.48
CA SER A 395 -15.28 8.91 -10.28
C SER A 395 -13.87 8.35 -10.52
N ILE A 396 -12.83 9.13 -10.29
CA ILE A 396 -11.43 8.69 -10.37
C ILE A 396 -10.84 8.60 -8.98
N ILE A 397 -10.21 7.46 -8.68
CA ILE A 397 -9.41 7.23 -7.48
C ILE A 397 -7.94 7.25 -7.88
N ALA A 398 -7.35 8.44 -7.92
CA ALA A 398 -5.97 8.67 -8.28
C ALA A 398 -5.04 8.48 -7.08
N ASP A 399 -4.70 7.22 -6.84
CA ASP A 399 -3.76 6.79 -5.81
C ASP A 399 -2.80 5.73 -6.37
N SER A 400 -1.51 5.95 -6.12
CA SER A 400 -0.45 5.09 -6.66
C SER A 400 0.20 4.18 -5.60
N ASN A 401 0.18 4.56 -4.32
CA ASN A 401 1.07 3.98 -3.30
C ASN A 401 0.38 3.66 -1.96
N HIS A 402 -0.72 4.33 -1.60
CA HIS A 402 -1.32 4.20 -0.27
C HIS A 402 -2.46 3.18 -0.22
N GLY A 403 -2.94 2.74 -1.39
CA GLY A 403 -4.28 2.23 -1.58
C GLY A 403 -4.67 1.09 -0.69
N TYR A 404 -3.74 0.17 -0.41
CA TYR A 404 -4.01 -0.96 0.46
C TYR A 404 -4.63 -0.50 1.78
N LYS A 405 -4.05 0.49 2.46
CA LYS A 405 -4.49 0.93 3.79
C LYS A 405 -5.83 1.66 3.74
N MET A 406 -6.17 2.21 2.58
CA MET A 406 -7.28 3.14 2.35
C MET A 406 -8.57 2.44 1.93
N ILE A 407 -8.84 1.26 2.51
CA ILE A 407 -10.06 0.49 2.21
C ILE A 407 -11.34 1.33 2.40
N GLY A 408 -11.34 2.30 3.32
CA GLY A 408 -12.48 3.18 3.57
C GLY A 408 -12.80 4.15 2.42
N VAL A 409 -11.88 4.39 1.49
CA VAL A 409 -12.14 5.24 0.32
C VAL A 409 -13.31 4.73 -0.50
N GLY A 410 -13.46 3.41 -0.64
CA GLY A 410 -14.57 2.83 -1.39
C GLY A 410 -15.94 3.18 -0.80
N LYS A 411 -16.05 3.28 0.53
CA LYS A 411 -17.25 3.73 1.23
C LYS A 411 -17.56 5.21 0.95
N LEU A 412 -16.53 6.07 0.92
CA LEU A 412 -16.68 7.49 0.62
C LEU A 412 -17.12 7.72 -0.85
N ILE A 413 -16.52 6.98 -1.79
CA ILE A 413 -16.91 7.02 -3.21
C ILE A 413 -18.35 6.54 -3.39
N ALA A 414 -18.74 5.43 -2.76
CA ALA A 414 -20.12 4.95 -2.81
C ALA A 414 -21.12 6.01 -2.31
N ALA A 415 -20.81 6.68 -1.20
CA ALA A 415 -21.64 7.76 -0.67
C ALA A 415 -21.73 8.95 -1.65
N GLN A 416 -20.62 9.33 -2.28
CA GLN A 416 -20.57 10.39 -3.29
C GLN A 416 -21.43 10.07 -4.52
N ILE A 417 -21.36 8.84 -5.04
CA ILE A 417 -22.19 8.37 -6.17
C ILE A 417 -23.68 8.45 -5.82
N MET A 418 -24.04 8.24 -4.55
CA MET A 418 -25.41 8.36 -4.04
C MET A 418 -25.82 9.81 -3.70
N GLY A 419 -25.01 10.81 -4.06
CA GLY A 419 -25.32 12.22 -3.89
C GLY A 419 -25.08 12.77 -2.48
N GLU A 420 -24.39 12.03 -1.61
CA GLU A 420 -23.97 12.59 -0.33
C GLU A 420 -22.82 13.58 -0.56
N LYS A 421 -22.91 14.76 0.06
CA LYS A 421 -21.77 15.68 0.12
C LYS A 421 -20.70 15.01 0.97
N SER A 422 -19.50 14.85 0.41
CA SER A 422 -18.35 14.34 1.14
C SER A 422 -18.18 15.11 2.46
N ARG A 423 -18.29 14.39 3.59
CA ARG A 423 -18.10 14.90 4.95
C ARG A 423 -16.76 14.44 5.52
N THR A 424 -15.69 14.42 4.74
CA THR A 424 -14.34 14.46 5.34
C THR A 424 -14.06 15.91 5.72
N PRO A 425 -13.89 16.25 7.02
CA PRO A 425 -13.31 17.52 7.40
C PRO A 425 -11.96 17.65 6.67
N GLY A 426 -11.80 18.70 5.86
CA GLY A 426 -10.65 18.77 4.95
C GLY A 426 -10.82 18.04 3.63
N THR A 427 -12.03 17.99 3.05
CA THR A 427 -12.16 18.25 1.61
C THR A 427 -11.54 19.61 1.28
N PHE A 428 -10.20 19.63 1.27
CA PHE A 428 -9.36 20.68 0.70
C PHE A 428 -9.71 20.80 -0.78
N PRO A 429 -9.53 22.01 -1.38
CA PRO A 429 -10.09 22.34 -2.66
C PRO A 429 -9.88 21.19 -3.62
N ILE A 430 -11.02 20.60 -3.98
CA ILE A 430 -11.31 19.97 -5.25
C ILE A 430 -10.28 20.52 -6.24
N LEU A 431 -9.53 19.63 -6.87
CA LEU A 431 -8.86 19.97 -8.11
C LEU A 431 -9.99 20.30 -9.10
N GLN A 432 -10.56 21.49 -8.99
CA GLN A 432 -11.31 22.12 -10.06
C GLN A 432 -10.24 22.47 -11.07
N VAL A 433 -9.99 21.49 -11.93
CA VAL A 433 -9.32 21.69 -13.20
C VAL A 433 -10.25 22.46 -14.12
#